data_AF-A0AA45GA56-F1
#
_entry.id   AF-A0AA45GA56-F1
#
_cell.length_a   1.000
_cell.length_b   1.000
_cell.length_c   1.000
_cell.angle_alpha   90.00
_cell.angle_beta   90.00
_cell.angle_gamma   90.00
#
_symmetry.space_group_name_H-M   'P 1'
#
loop_
_entity.id
_entity.type
_entity.pdbx_description
1 polymer ?
#
loop_
_entity_poly.entity_id
_entity_poly.type
_entity_poly.pdbx_seq_one_letter_code
_entity_poly.pdbx_strand_id
1 'polypeptide(L)'
;MDDLRAVSPMSELVYDPFAGSGTVMLESLYRGLEFHGSDINPLAILLCQVKANPPTVEAGESAVAGVVERATSISNPAAPEFAGVDKWFKPEIKTGLAQLRASILDEAQLVDRQFLWVCLAETIRLVSNSRISTFKLHTYTAEEIARRESDAIKVFKLVGAQNVAHLKQHWERMELLHESRRNPGVLLLPGSVSERWVAPRQADILMTSPPYGDNQTTVPYGQHSYLPLLSTAGEI
;
A
#
# COMPACT_ATOMS: atom_id res chain seq x y z
N MET A 1 11.07 -3.70 -18.59
CA MET A 1 12.54 -3.73 -18.36
C MET A 1 13.28 -4.66 -19.34
N ASP A 2 12.64 -5.10 -20.44
CA ASP A 2 13.27 -6.08 -21.34
C ASP A 2 14.37 -5.47 -22.21
N ASP A 3 14.17 -4.23 -22.69
CA ASP A 3 15.20 -3.45 -23.38
C ASP A 3 16.46 -3.28 -22.53
N LEU A 4 16.27 -3.07 -21.23
CA LEU A 4 17.38 -2.93 -20.28
C LEU A 4 18.17 -4.25 -20.15
N ARG A 5 17.51 -5.41 -20.12
CA ARG A 5 18.22 -6.70 -20.11
C ARG A 5 18.95 -6.97 -21.43
N ALA A 6 18.44 -6.47 -22.55
CA ALA A 6 19.10 -6.62 -23.85
C ALA A 6 20.41 -5.82 -23.91
N VAL A 7 20.46 -4.64 -23.27
CA VAL A 7 21.62 -3.75 -23.30
C VAL A 7 22.60 -4.00 -22.14
N SER A 8 22.11 -4.42 -20.97
CA SER A 8 22.95 -4.67 -19.78
C SER A 8 22.59 -6.01 -19.09
N PRO A 9 22.92 -7.15 -19.72
CA PRO A 9 22.49 -8.48 -19.26
C PRO A 9 23.12 -8.92 -17.93
N MET A 10 24.24 -8.31 -17.54
CA MET A 10 24.99 -8.58 -16.31
C MET A 10 24.53 -7.75 -15.11
N SER A 11 23.54 -6.87 -15.29
CA SER A 11 23.01 -6.09 -14.17
C SER A 11 22.31 -7.00 -13.17
N GLU A 12 22.49 -6.70 -11.89
CA GLU A 12 21.90 -7.45 -10.79
C GLU A 12 21.08 -6.56 -9.86
N LEU A 13 21.42 -5.27 -9.74
CA LEU A 13 20.78 -4.34 -8.82
C LEU A 13 20.24 -3.09 -9.52
N VAL A 14 18.94 -2.85 -9.33
CA VAL A 14 18.25 -1.61 -9.70
C VAL A 14 18.06 -0.73 -8.46
N TYR A 15 18.30 0.57 -8.60
CA TYR A 15 18.00 1.57 -7.58
C TYR A 15 16.94 2.57 -8.07
N ASP A 16 15.93 2.83 -7.24
CA ASP A 16 14.95 3.90 -7.44
C ASP A 16 14.81 4.78 -6.17
N PRO A 17 15.34 6.02 -6.17
CA PRO A 17 15.22 6.95 -5.04
C PRO A 17 13.79 7.46 -4.79
N PHE A 18 12.83 7.21 -5.70
CA PHE A 18 11.43 7.65 -5.60
C PHE A 18 10.50 6.49 -5.95
N ALA A 19 10.59 5.43 -5.14
CA ALA A 19 10.01 4.12 -5.45
C ALA A 19 8.48 4.14 -5.62
N GLY A 20 7.79 5.08 -4.98
CA GLY A 20 6.34 5.21 -5.04
C GLY A 20 5.63 3.89 -4.71
N SER A 21 4.68 3.49 -5.54
CA SER A 21 3.95 2.23 -5.34
C SER A 21 4.74 0.97 -5.73
N GLY A 22 6.02 1.08 -6.11
CA GLY A 22 6.92 -0.06 -6.33
C GLY A 22 6.79 -0.72 -7.70
N THR A 23 6.40 0.02 -8.76
CA THR A 23 6.33 -0.55 -10.12
C THR A 23 7.71 -0.96 -10.64
N VAL A 24 8.71 -0.09 -10.50
CA VAL A 24 10.11 -0.40 -10.88
C VAL A 24 10.63 -1.59 -10.08
N MET A 25 10.32 -1.63 -8.78
CA MET A 25 10.64 -2.76 -7.92
C MET A 25 10.05 -4.07 -8.46
N LEU A 26 8.73 -4.17 -8.62
CA LEU A 26 8.08 -5.40 -9.12
C LEU A 26 8.65 -5.85 -10.46
N GLU A 27 8.85 -4.93 -11.40
CA GLU A 27 9.42 -5.27 -12.71
C GLU A 27 10.89 -5.73 -12.63
N SER A 28 11.63 -5.31 -11.61
CA SER A 28 12.97 -5.82 -11.27
C SER A 28 12.88 -7.24 -10.71
N LEU A 29 12.00 -7.46 -9.72
CA LEU A 29 11.83 -8.77 -9.08
C LEU A 29 11.38 -9.83 -10.08
N TYR A 30 10.43 -9.51 -10.96
CA TYR A 30 9.97 -10.41 -12.04
C TYR A 30 11.02 -10.70 -13.12
N ARG A 31 12.23 -10.14 -13.00
CA ARG A 31 13.40 -10.48 -13.84
C ARG A 31 14.55 -11.07 -13.03
N GLY A 32 14.33 -11.31 -11.74
CA GLY A 32 15.34 -11.80 -10.81
C GLY A 32 16.44 -10.79 -10.53
N LEU A 33 16.12 -9.50 -10.55
CA LEU A 33 17.02 -8.41 -10.19
C LEU A 33 16.72 -7.97 -8.76
N GLU A 34 17.77 -7.72 -7.99
CA GLU A 34 17.66 -7.05 -6.70
C GLU A 34 17.20 -5.61 -6.87
N PHE A 35 16.59 -5.07 -5.83
CA PHE A 35 16.06 -3.72 -5.84
C PHE A 35 16.39 -2.98 -4.55
N HIS A 36 16.97 -1.80 -4.68
CA HIS A 36 17.05 -0.81 -3.61
C HIS A 36 16.10 0.34 -3.94
N GLY A 37 15.39 0.86 -2.95
CA GLY A 37 14.59 2.06 -3.18
C GLY A 37 14.26 2.83 -1.93
N SER A 38 13.86 4.08 -2.14
CA SER A 38 13.48 4.99 -1.08
C SER A 38 12.18 5.69 -1.42
N ASP A 39 11.41 6.05 -0.39
CA ASP A 39 10.29 6.96 -0.55
C ASP A 39 9.98 7.68 0.77
N ILE A 40 9.58 8.94 0.67
CA ILE A 40 9.21 9.74 1.85
C ILE A 40 7.82 9.38 2.37
N ASN A 41 6.97 8.78 1.53
CA ASN A 41 5.61 8.41 1.89
C ASN A 41 5.59 7.02 2.54
N PRO A 42 5.21 6.90 3.83
CA PRO A 42 5.18 5.60 4.52
C PRO A 42 4.23 4.60 3.86
N LEU A 43 3.12 5.06 3.26
CA LEU A 43 2.22 4.15 2.55
C LEU A 43 2.86 3.58 1.28
N ALA A 44 3.69 4.36 0.58
CA ALA A 44 4.46 3.90 -0.58
C ALA A 44 5.47 2.81 -0.17
N ILE A 45 6.14 2.99 0.97
CA ILE A 45 7.03 2.00 1.55
C ILE A 45 6.28 0.72 1.93
N LEU A 46 5.13 0.82 2.62
CA LEU A 46 4.31 -0.35 2.95
C LEU A 46 3.87 -1.12 1.69
N LEU A 47 3.41 -0.42 0.66
CA LEU A 47 3.04 -1.03 -0.62
C LEU A 47 4.23 -1.80 -1.22
N CYS A 48 5.43 -1.22 -1.18
CA CYS A 48 6.64 -1.90 -1.64
C CYS A 48 6.97 -3.12 -0.77
N GLN A 49 6.87 -3.03 0.56
CA GLN A 49 7.14 -4.16 1.47
C GLN A 49 6.19 -5.34 1.19
N VAL A 50 4.89 -5.07 1.08
CA VAL A 50 3.89 -6.11 0.78
C VAL A 50 4.10 -6.70 -0.60
N LYS A 51 4.48 -5.91 -1.61
CA LYS A 51 4.76 -6.41 -2.96
C LYS A 51 6.07 -7.19 -3.08
N ALA A 52 7.05 -6.90 -2.22
CA ALA A 52 8.34 -7.58 -2.18
C ALA A 52 8.26 -8.93 -1.45
N ASN A 53 7.45 -8.99 -0.39
CA ASN A 53 7.25 -10.19 0.40
C ASN A 53 5.77 -10.33 0.79
N PRO A 54 4.88 -10.66 -0.16
CA PRO A 54 3.48 -10.85 0.13
C PRO A 54 3.21 -12.15 0.87
N PRO A 55 2.03 -12.30 1.51
CA PRO A 55 1.59 -13.60 2.00
C PRO A 55 1.30 -14.57 0.84
N THR A 56 1.18 -15.87 1.15
CA THR A 56 0.62 -16.82 0.18
C THR A 56 -0.84 -16.47 -0.13
N VAL A 57 -1.38 -17.01 -1.23
CA VAL A 57 -2.77 -16.76 -1.61
C VAL A 57 -3.71 -17.21 -0.50
N GLU A 58 -3.49 -18.40 0.04
CA GLU A 58 -4.31 -19.00 1.10
C GLU A 58 -4.21 -18.22 2.41
N ALA A 59 -3.01 -17.75 2.78
CA ALA A 59 -2.80 -16.91 3.94
C ALA A 59 -3.51 -15.56 3.80
N GLY A 60 -3.40 -14.92 2.63
CA GLY A 60 -4.11 -13.67 2.32
C GLY A 60 -5.63 -13.82 2.37
N GLU A 61 -6.18 -14.91 1.82
CA GLU A 61 -7.61 -15.23 1.90
C GLU A 61 -8.07 -15.43 3.35
N SER A 62 -7.32 -16.23 4.11
CA SER A 62 -7.61 -16.51 5.51
C SER A 62 -7.56 -15.26 6.38
N ALA A 63 -6.52 -14.42 6.20
CA ALA A 63 -6.34 -13.17 6.91
C ALA A 63 -7.50 -12.20 6.66
N VAL A 64 -7.93 -12.03 5.39
CA VAL A 64 -9.07 -11.16 5.04
C VAL A 64 -10.36 -11.69 5.67
N ALA A 65 -10.62 -13.00 5.56
CA ALA A 65 -11.81 -13.61 6.13
C ALA A 65 -11.85 -13.45 7.66
N GLY A 66 -10.74 -13.72 8.33
CA GLY A 66 -10.61 -13.58 9.79
C GLY A 66 -10.81 -12.15 10.27
N VAL A 67 -10.24 -11.15 9.57
CA VAL A 67 -10.47 -9.73 9.90
C VAL A 67 -11.94 -9.35 9.75
N VAL A 68 -12.61 -9.78 8.68
CA VAL A 68 -14.04 -9.48 8.46
C VAL A 68 -14.90 -10.09 9.57
N GLU A 69 -14.66 -11.35 9.94
CA GLU A 69 -15.39 -12.03 11.01
C GLU A 69 -15.20 -11.33 12.37
N ARG A 70 -13.94 -11.06 12.74
CA ARG A 70 -13.61 -10.34 13.99
C ARG A 70 -14.27 -8.95 14.01
N ALA A 71 -14.17 -8.19 12.92
CA ALA A 71 -14.69 -6.83 12.84
C ALA A 71 -16.19 -6.77 13.08
N THR A 72 -16.96 -7.74 12.55
CA THR A 72 -18.41 -7.81 12.78
C THR A 72 -18.81 -8.11 14.23
N SER A 73 -17.90 -8.68 15.02
CA SER A 73 -18.16 -9.06 16.42
C SER A 73 -17.75 -7.97 17.41
N ILE A 74 -16.94 -6.99 16.99
CA ILE A 74 -16.45 -5.92 17.87
C ILE A 74 -17.56 -4.90 18.11
N SER A 75 -17.93 -4.74 19.38
CA SER A 75 -18.81 -3.66 19.84
C SER A 75 -17.98 -2.51 20.39
N ASN A 76 -18.33 -1.27 20.01
CA ASN A 76 -17.71 -0.04 20.51
C ASN A 76 -16.17 0.04 20.33
N PRO A 77 -15.66 0.00 19.08
CA PRO A 77 -14.22 0.11 18.82
C PRO A 77 -13.69 1.52 19.15
N ALA A 78 -12.41 1.61 19.52
CA ALA A 78 -11.73 2.91 19.61
C ALA A 78 -11.53 3.49 18.20
N ALA A 79 -12.33 4.50 17.85
CA ALA A 79 -12.24 5.15 16.56
C ALA A 79 -11.01 6.07 16.47
N PRO A 80 -10.35 6.16 15.31
CA PRO A 80 -9.28 7.14 15.11
C PRO A 80 -9.88 8.55 15.20
N GLU A 81 -9.30 9.38 16.06
CA GLU A 81 -9.63 10.79 16.17
C GLU A 81 -8.49 11.66 15.64
N PHE A 82 -8.83 12.55 14.72
CA PHE A 82 -7.92 13.55 14.18
C PHE A 82 -8.70 14.78 13.72
N ALA A 83 -7.98 15.89 13.50
CA ALA A 83 -8.59 17.16 13.12
C ALA A 83 -9.43 17.03 11.85
N GLY A 84 -10.74 17.26 11.97
CA GLY A 84 -11.67 17.20 10.86
C GLY A 84 -12.10 15.79 10.44
N VAL A 85 -11.96 14.77 11.29
CA VAL A 85 -12.39 13.39 10.99
C VAL A 85 -13.86 13.30 10.50
N ASP A 86 -14.77 14.06 11.10
CA ASP A 86 -16.20 14.07 10.73
C ASP A 86 -16.48 14.68 9.35
N LYS A 87 -15.55 15.51 8.83
CA LYS A 87 -15.62 15.98 7.45
C LYS A 87 -15.37 14.83 6.48
N TRP A 88 -14.50 13.90 6.84
CA TRP A 88 -14.02 12.85 5.94
C TRP A 88 -14.79 11.55 6.05
N PHE A 89 -15.43 11.29 7.20
CA PHE A 89 -16.13 10.03 7.44
C PHE A 89 -17.47 10.24 8.15
N LYS A 90 -18.50 9.57 7.64
CA LYS A 90 -19.77 9.44 8.36
C LYS A 90 -19.59 8.60 9.63
N PRO A 91 -20.43 8.77 10.66
CA PRO A 91 -20.34 8.01 11.92
C PRO A 91 -20.25 6.49 11.73
N GLU A 92 -21.08 5.92 10.86
CA GLU A 92 -21.09 4.49 10.55
C GLU A 92 -19.80 4.02 9.88
N ILE A 93 -19.18 4.85 9.04
CA ILE A 93 -17.90 4.57 8.40
C ILE A 93 -16.77 4.60 9.42
N LYS A 94 -16.76 5.59 10.34
CA LYS A 94 -15.77 5.64 11.43
C LYS A 94 -15.82 4.37 12.27
N THR A 95 -17.01 3.93 12.65
CA THR A 95 -17.20 2.70 13.42
C THR A 95 -16.66 1.48 12.67
N GLY A 96 -17.03 1.31 11.39
CA GLY A 96 -16.56 0.18 10.59
C GLY A 96 -15.04 0.16 10.38
N LEU A 97 -14.42 1.31 10.12
CA LEU A 97 -12.97 1.43 10.00
C LEU A 97 -12.25 1.12 11.32
N ALA A 98 -12.83 1.53 12.45
CA ALA A 98 -12.30 1.25 13.78
C ALA A 98 -12.38 -0.25 14.13
N GLN A 99 -13.48 -0.93 13.76
CA GLN A 99 -13.63 -2.39 13.90
C GLN A 99 -12.58 -3.14 13.07
N LEU A 100 -12.38 -2.72 11.81
CA LEU A 100 -11.37 -3.30 10.92
C LEU A 100 -9.96 -3.09 11.49
N ARG A 101 -9.62 -1.87 11.90
CA ARG A 101 -8.32 -1.53 12.50
C ARG A 101 -8.02 -2.42 13.71
N ALA A 102 -8.96 -2.52 14.65
CA ALA A 102 -8.80 -3.38 15.83
C ALA A 102 -8.62 -4.86 15.46
N SER A 103 -9.33 -5.34 14.44
CA SER A 103 -9.23 -6.73 13.96
C SER A 103 -7.92 -7.04 13.24
N ILE A 104 -7.32 -6.05 12.57
CA ILE A 104 -6.01 -6.15 11.92
C ILE A 104 -4.89 -6.15 12.97
N LEU A 105 -5.01 -5.35 14.03
CA LEU A 105 -4.03 -5.33 15.12
C LEU A 105 -3.88 -6.68 15.82
N ASP A 106 -4.96 -7.45 15.86
CA ASP A 106 -5.00 -8.80 16.41
C ASP A 106 -4.37 -9.87 15.49
N GLU A 107 -4.06 -9.53 14.23
CA GLU A 107 -3.44 -10.48 13.28
C GLU A 107 -1.97 -10.72 13.66
N ALA A 108 -1.61 -11.91 14.14
CA ALA A 108 -0.29 -12.19 14.68
C ALA A 108 0.83 -12.16 13.63
N GLN A 109 0.55 -12.58 12.40
CA GLN A 109 1.56 -12.64 11.35
C GLN A 109 1.81 -11.26 10.76
N LEU A 110 3.06 -10.78 10.86
CA LEU A 110 3.42 -9.44 10.38
C LEU A 110 3.16 -9.27 8.88
N VAL A 111 3.48 -10.29 8.07
CA VAL A 111 3.28 -10.25 6.61
C VAL A 111 1.80 -10.10 6.26
N ASP A 112 0.94 -10.90 6.91
CA ASP A 112 -0.51 -10.84 6.72
C ASP A 112 -1.06 -9.49 7.20
N ARG A 113 -0.59 -9.02 8.35
CA ARG A 113 -0.98 -7.71 8.91
C ARG A 113 -0.63 -6.56 7.98
N GLN A 114 0.58 -6.53 7.42
CA GLN A 114 1.00 -5.52 6.44
C GLN A 114 0.14 -5.55 5.18
N PHE A 115 -0.17 -6.75 4.67
CA PHE A 115 -1.09 -6.93 3.56
C PHE A 115 -2.51 -6.39 3.87
N LEU A 116 -3.01 -6.65 5.07
CA LEU A 116 -4.31 -6.14 5.52
C LEU A 116 -4.32 -4.62 5.69
N TRP A 117 -3.21 -4.01 6.09
CA TRP A 117 -3.06 -2.55 6.14
C TRP A 117 -3.17 -1.91 4.75
N VAL A 118 -2.61 -2.55 3.72
CA VAL A 118 -2.79 -2.12 2.32
C VAL A 118 -4.26 -2.21 1.92
N CYS A 119 -4.95 -3.29 2.27
CA CYS A 119 -6.39 -3.44 2.02
C CYS A 119 -7.21 -2.36 2.75
N LEU A 120 -6.84 -2.02 3.99
CA LEU A 120 -7.52 -0.97 4.75
C LEU A 120 -7.27 0.42 4.14
N ALA A 121 -6.05 0.71 3.68
CA ALA A 121 -5.73 1.99 3.05
C ALA A 121 -6.59 2.25 1.81
N GLU A 122 -6.74 1.23 0.95
CA GLU A 122 -7.62 1.32 -0.23
C GLU A 122 -9.10 1.40 0.17
N THR A 123 -9.51 0.65 1.21
CA THR A 123 -10.87 0.75 1.77
C THR A 123 -11.18 2.18 2.21
N ILE A 124 -10.29 2.80 3.01
CA ILE A 124 -10.42 4.18 3.48
C ILE A 124 -10.59 5.14 2.31
N ARG A 125 -9.78 4.98 1.26
CA ARG A 125 -9.88 5.80 0.05
C ARG A 125 -11.27 5.72 -0.58
N LEU A 126 -11.84 4.52 -0.68
CA LEU A 126 -13.13 4.26 -1.31
C LEU A 126 -14.34 4.71 -0.48
N VAL A 127 -14.26 4.62 0.84
CA VAL A 127 -15.38 4.95 1.76
C VAL A 127 -15.33 6.36 2.33
N SER A 128 -14.21 7.07 2.18
CA SER A 128 -14.11 8.47 2.59
C SER A 128 -15.02 9.39 1.76
N ASN A 129 -15.31 10.56 2.32
CA ASN A 129 -16.03 11.63 1.64
C ASN A 129 -15.17 12.34 0.58
N SER A 130 -13.93 11.89 0.30
CA SER A 130 -13.08 12.47 -0.74
C SER A 130 -13.46 11.95 -2.13
N ARG A 131 -13.47 12.85 -3.12
CA ARG A 131 -13.65 12.52 -4.53
C ARG A 131 -12.50 11.62 -4.99
N ILE A 132 -12.85 10.51 -5.64
CA ILE A 132 -11.89 9.56 -6.20
C ILE A 132 -11.36 9.97 -7.59
N SER A 133 -11.99 10.94 -8.25
CA SER A 133 -11.68 11.36 -9.62
C SER A 133 -10.60 12.45 -9.70
N THR A 134 -10.12 12.96 -8.56
CA THR A 134 -9.14 14.04 -8.51
C THR A 134 -7.97 13.65 -7.61
N PHE A 135 -6.76 14.02 -8.00
CA PHE A 135 -5.58 13.84 -7.17
C PHE A 135 -5.57 14.72 -5.91
N LYS A 136 -6.38 15.79 -5.90
CA LYS A 136 -6.56 16.69 -4.76
C LYS A 136 -7.67 16.19 -3.82
N LEU A 137 -7.47 16.36 -2.52
CA LEU A 137 -8.40 15.97 -1.47
C LEU A 137 -9.60 16.94 -1.41
N HIS A 138 -10.59 16.69 -2.27
CA HIS A 138 -11.84 17.46 -2.32
C HIS A 138 -13.00 16.60 -1.84
N THR A 139 -13.83 17.13 -0.96
CA THR A 139 -15.02 16.39 -0.53
C THR A 139 -16.09 16.38 -1.62
N TYR A 140 -16.96 15.37 -1.59
CA TYR A 140 -18.27 15.43 -2.21
C TYR A 140 -19.13 16.56 -1.61
N THR A 141 -20.19 16.98 -2.29
CA THR A 141 -21.16 17.93 -1.71
C THR A 141 -21.93 17.27 -0.56
N ALA A 142 -22.58 18.07 0.29
CA ALA A 142 -23.37 17.55 1.40
C ALA A 142 -24.50 16.62 0.92
N GLU A 143 -25.16 16.95 -0.20
CA GLU A 143 -26.22 16.11 -0.79
C GLU A 143 -25.67 14.79 -1.34
N GLU A 144 -24.51 14.82 -2.00
CA GLU A 144 -23.83 13.62 -2.50
C GLU A 144 -23.43 12.71 -1.34
N ILE A 145 -22.84 13.27 -0.29
CA ILE A 145 -22.48 12.53 0.93
C ILE A 145 -23.74 11.90 1.53
N ALA A 146 -24.81 12.66 1.72
CA ALA A 146 -26.05 12.14 2.31
C ALA A 146 -26.60 10.93 1.55
N ARG A 147 -26.55 10.92 0.22
CA ARG A 147 -27.03 9.84 -0.64
C ARG A 147 -26.11 8.61 -0.70
N ARG A 148 -24.83 8.75 -0.34
CA ARG A 148 -23.88 7.63 -0.37
C ARG A 148 -24.16 6.67 0.77
N GLU A 149 -24.59 5.47 0.43
CA GLU A 149 -24.67 4.34 1.36
C GLU A 149 -23.42 3.49 1.15
N SER A 150 -22.53 3.48 2.13
CA SER A 150 -21.29 2.72 2.09
C SER A 150 -21.09 2.00 3.42
N ASP A 151 -20.44 0.85 3.36
CA ASP A 151 -20.20 -0.02 4.49
C ASP A 151 -18.72 -0.42 4.45
N ALA A 152 -17.97 0.04 5.44
CA ALA A 152 -16.52 -0.12 5.47
C ALA A 152 -16.12 -1.60 5.47
N ILE A 153 -16.83 -2.47 6.19
CA ILE A 153 -16.50 -3.90 6.29
C ILE A 153 -16.81 -4.60 4.96
N LYS A 154 -17.95 -4.30 4.32
CA LYS A 154 -18.28 -4.86 3.01
C LYS A 154 -17.29 -4.41 1.93
N VAL A 155 -16.91 -3.14 1.92
CA VAL A 155 -15.92 -2.61 0.99
C VAL A 155 -14.54 -3.25 1.25
N PHE A 156 -14.15 -3.39 2.52
CA PHE A 156 -12.91 -4.09 2.88
C PHE A 156 -12.87 -5.52 2.38
N LYS A 157 -13.97 -6.27 2.53
CA LYS A 157 -14.07 -7.63 1.99
C LYS A 157 -13.86 -7.67 0.48
N LEU A 158 -14.46 -6.73 -0.26
CA LEU A 158 -14.30 -6.62 -1.71
C LEU A 158 -12.85 -6.27 -2.10
N VAL A 159 -12.27 -5.28 -1.43
CA VAL A 159 -10.88 -4.87 -1.64
C VAL A 159 -9.91 -6.00 -1.32
N GLY A 160 -10.14 -6.74 -0.23
CA GLY A 160 -9.34 -7.90 0.15
C GLY A 160 -9.38 -8.99 -0.93
N ALA A 161 -10.57 -9.33 -1.44
CA ALA A 161 -10.71 -10.29 -2.53
C ALA A 161 -9.98 -9.85 -3.82
N GLN A 162 -10.04 -8.57 -4.16
CA GLN A 162 -9.29 -8.03 -5.31
C GLN A 162 -7.78 -8.11 -5.10
N ASN A 163 -7.29 -7.80 -3.89
CA ASN A 163 -5.87 -7.88 -3.57
C ASN A 163 -5.37 -9.33 -3.52
N VAL A 164 -6.16 -10.29 -3.03
CA VAL A 164 -5.87 -11.72 -3.16
C VAL A 164 -5.71 -12.14 -4.62
N ALA A 165 -6.56 -11.65 -5.52
CA ALA A 165 -6.40 -11.93 -6.95
C ALA A 165 -5.07 -11.37 -7.51
N HIS A 166 -4.61 -10.21 -7.01
CA HIS A 166 -3.29 -9.69 -7.33
C HIS A 166 -2.15 -10.52 -6.73
N LEU A 167 -2.31 -11.09 -5.52
CA LEU A 167 -1.35 -12.02 -4.94
C LEU A 167 -1.16 -13.25 -5.83
N LYS A 168 -2.26 -13.80 -6.34
CA LYS A 168 -2.21 -14.94 -7.26
C LYS A 168 -1.40 -14.61 -8.51
N GLN A 169 -1.68 -13.48 -9.15
CA GLN A 169 -0.93 -13.02 -10.32
C GLN A 169 0.55 -12.78 -10.00
N HIS A 170 0.85 -12.25 -8.82
CA HIS A 170 2.22 -12.04 -8.37
C HIS A 170 2.98 -13.37 -8.27
N TRP A 171 2.43 -14.35 -7.55
CA TRP A 171 3.06 -15.66 -7.37
C TRP A 171 3.20 -16.42 -8.69
N GLU A 172 2.18 -16.38 -9.57
CA GLU A 172 2.27 -16.95 -10.92
C GLU A 172 3.44 -16.36 -11.71
N ARG A 173 3.68 -15.04 -11.61
CA ARG A 173 4.83 -14.39 -12.28
C ARG A 173 6.16 -14.78 -11.65
N MET A 174 6.23 -14.91 -10.33
CA MET A 174 7.46 -15.31 -9.63
C MET A 174 7.85 -16.75 -9.94
N GLU A 175 6.88 -17.65 -10.14
CA GLU A 175 7.11 -19.05 -10.51
C GLU A 175 7.78 -19.21 -11.89
N LEU A 176 7.58 -18.25 -12.80
CA LEU A 176 8.23 -18.21 -14.12
C LEU A 176 9.75 -18.01 -14.03
N LEU A 177 10.27 -17.55 -12.89
CA LEU A 177 11.70 -17.36 -12.69
C LEU A 177 12.40 -18.71 -12.44
N HIS A 178 13.63 -18.80 -12.94
CA HIS A 178 14.54 -19.89 -12.60
C HIS A 178 14.77 -19.93 -11.07
N GLU A 179 14.84 -21.12 -10.46
CA GLU A 179 14.90 -21.29 -9.01
C GLU A 179 15.99 -20.46 -8.33
N SER A 180 17.18 -20.38 -8.95
CA SER A 180 18.31 -19.59 -8.46
C SER A 180 18.06 -18.07 -8.40
N ARG A 181 16.95 -17.59 -8.93
CA ARG A 181 16.56 -16.18 -8.99
C ARG A 181 15.16 -15.91 -8.40
N ARG A 182 14.52 -16.90 -7.76
CA ARG A 182 13.13 -16.79 -7.28
C ARG A 182 12.95 -15.83 -6.10
N ASN A 183 14.01 -15.40 -5.44
CA ASN A 183 13.95 -14.48 -4.29
C ASN A 183 15.00 -13.37 -4.39
N PRO A 184 14.83 -12.41 -5.32
CA PRO A 184 15.72 -11.26 -5.38
C PRO A 184 15.64 -10.41 -4.10
N GLY A 185 16.78 -9.91 -3.64
CA GLY A 185 16.86 -9.06 -2.45
C GLY A 185 16.20 -7.70 -2.65
N VAL A 186 15.52 -7.21 -1.61
CA VAL A 186 14.87 -5.90 -1.59
C VAL A 186 15.33 -5.11 -0.37
N LEU A 187 15.82 -3.89 -0.59
CA LEU A 187 16.13 -2.91 0.46
C LEU A 187 15.27 -1.66 0.26
N LEU A 188 14.42 -1.35 1.25
CA LEU A 188 13.55 -0.19 1.22
C LEU A 188 13.94 0.77 2.35
N LEU A 189 14.10 2.04 2.00
CA LEU A 189 14.50 3.10 2.92
C LEU A 189 13.36 4.10 3.07
N PRO A 190 12.64 4.11 4.20
CA PRO A 190 11.66 5.15 4.47
C PRO A 190 12.37 6.47 4.74
N GLY A 191 11.90 7.55 4.10
CA GLY A 191 12.35 8.91 4.42
C GLY A 191 12.85 9.70 3.23
N SER A 192 13.48 10.85 3.53
CA SER A 192 13.96 11.77 2.51
C SER A 192 15.29 11.31 1.92
N VAL A 193 15.38 11.29 0.59
CA VAL A 193 16.65 11.06 -0.12
C VAL A 193 17.67 12.19 0.05
N SER A 194 17.27 13.31 0.66
CA SER A 194 18.20 14.38 1.07
C SER A 194 19.06 13.96 2.26
N GLU A 195 18.61 12.98 3.04
CA GLU A 195 19.40 12.39 4.12
C GLU A 195 20.45 11.46 3.50
N ARG A 196 21.71 11.64 3.93
CA ARG A 196 22.81 10.80 3.42
C ARG A 196 22.69 9.41 4.03
N TRP A 197 22.61 8.41 3.16
CA TRP A 197 22.77 7.01 3.53
C TRP A 197 23.89 6.39 2.70
N VAL A 198 24.52 5.34 3.23
CA VAL A 198 25.58 4.61 2.53
C VAL A 198 25.00 3.29 2.04
N ALA A 199 24.97 3.12 0.71
CA ALA A 199 24.50 1.89 0.11
C ALA A 199 25.42 0.70 0.41
N PRO A 200 24.88 -0.50 0.73
CA PRO A 200 25.68 -1.70 0.94
C PRO A 200 26.54 -2.06 -0.27
N ARG A 201 26.03 -1.77 -1.48
CA ARG A 201 26.76 -1.88 -2.75
C ARG A 201 26.27 -0.83 -3.75
N GLN A 202 27.09 -0.54 -4.75
CA GLN A 202 26.71 0.31 -5.86
C GLN A 202 25.66 -0.40 -6.74
N ALA A 203 24.61 0.33 -7.14
CA ALA A 203 23.62 -0.17 -8.08
C ALA A 203 24.15 -0.13 -9.52
N ASP A 204 23.79 -1.13 -10.31
CA ASP A 204 24.14 -1.20 -11.74
C ASP A 204 23.27 -0.24 -12.56
N ILE A 205 22.04 -0.01 -12.10
CA ILE A 205 21.01 0.75 -12.81
C ILE A 205 20.35 1.73 -11.84
N LEU A 206 20.24 2.98 -12.27
CA LEU A 206 19.33 3.97 -11.67
C LEU A 206 18.09 4.07 -12.57
N MET A 207 16.92 3.67 -12.07
CA MET A 207 15.66 3.83 -12.77
C MET A 207 14.69 4.53 -11.84
N THR A 208 14.24 5.72 -12.23
CA THR A 208 13.46 6.57 -11.34
C THR A 208 12.46 7.42 -12.08
N SER A 209 11.44 7.87 -11.35
CA SER A 209 10.52 8.91 -11.79
C SER A 209 11.00 10.28 -11.28
N PRO A 210 10.49 11.41 -11.83
CA PRO A 210 10.78 12.72 -11.25
C PRO A 210 10.38 12.79 -9.76
N PRO A 211 11.09 13.56 -8.91
CA PRO A 211 10.71 13.74 -7.52
C PRO A 211 9.37 14.48 -7.43
N TYR A 212 8.29 13.76 -7.15
CA TYR A 212 6.97 14.36 -6.91
C TYR A 212 6.84 14.76 -5.45
N GLY A 213 6.59 16.04 -5.20
CA GLY A 213 6.26 16.58 -3.88
C GLY A 213 4.82 17.09 -3.81
N ASP A 214 4.38 17.50 -2.62
CA ASP A 214 3.12 18.22 -2.47
C ASP A 214 3.27 19.65 -2.99
N ASN A 215 2.54 19.96 -4.06
CA ASN A 215 2.50 21.30 -4.65
C ASN A 215 1.09 21.87 -4.56
N GLN A 216 0.99 23.19 -4.39
CA GLN A 216 -0.27 23.92 -4.46
C GLN A 216 -0.88 23.88 -5.88
N THR A 217 -0.04 23.80 -6.92
CA THR A 217 -0.46 23.88 -8.33
C THR A 217 -0.43 22.56 -9.11
N THR A 218 0.37 21.55 -8.71
CA THR A 218 0.46 20.23 -9.36
C THR A 218 -0.17 19.09 -8.52
N VAL A 219 0.12 17.82 -8.88
CA VAL A 219 -0.39 16.61 -8.22
C VAL A 219 0.15 16.54 -6.78
N PRO A 220 -0.72 16.54 -5.75
CA PRO A 220 -0.27 16.46 -4.36
C PRO A 220 -0.01 14.99 -3.98
N TYR A 221 1.25 14.60 -4.02
CA TYR A 221 1.70 13.23 -3.77
C TYR A 221 1.27 12.69 -2.39
N GLY A 222 1.39 13.50 -1.33
CA GLY A 222 1.08 13.11 0.05
C GLY A 222 -0.43 13.06 0.34
N GLN A 223 -1.25 13.83 -0.39
CA GLN A 223 -2.69 13.85 -0.18
C GLN A 223 -3.37 12.50 -0.47
N HIS A 224 -2.80 11.70 -1.37
CA HIS A 224 -3.32 10.36 -1.65
C HIS A 224 -3.26 9.44 -0.42
N SER A 225 -2.25 9.62 0.44
CA SER A 225 -2.00 8.78 1.61
C SER A 225 -2.47 9.41 2.92
N TYR A 226 -2.93 10.66 2.89
CA TYR A 226 -3.29 11.43 4.08
C TYR A 226 -4.33 10.74 4.98
N LEU A 227 -5.48 10.35 4.41
CA LEU A 227 -6.54 9.70 5.18
C LEU A 227 -6.15 8.30 5.67
N PRO A 228 -5.52 7.43 4.84
CA PRO A 228 -4.94 6.18 5.34
C PRO A 228 -3.98 6.36 6.51
N LEU A 229 -2.99 7.26 6.39
CA LEU A 229 -1.96 7.45 7.41
C LEU A 229 -2.52 8.01 8.73
N LEU A 230 -3.48 8.92 8.68
CA LEU A 230 -4.13 9.42 9.90
C LEU A 230 -5.01 8.37 10.58
N SER A 231 -5.61 7.48 9.79
CA SER A 231 -6.53 6.45 10.32
C SER A 231 -5.78 5.21 10.84
N THR A 232 -4.49 5.08 10.49
CA THR A 232 -3.61 3.96 10.86
C THR A 232 -2.40 4.43 11.67
N ALA A 233 -2.42 5.67 12.17
CA ALA A 233 -1.27 6.33 12.78
C ALA A 233 -0.55 5.45 13.81
N GLY A 234 0.75 5.22 13.57
CA GLY A 234 1.62 4.38 14.40
C GLY A 234 1.76 2.93 13.94
N GLU A 235 0.96 2.47 12.97
CA GLU A 235 0.96 1.07 12.50
C GLU A 235 1.57 0.90 11.09
N ILE A 236 1.67 1.99 10.32
CA ILE A 236 2.24 2.06 8.95
C ILE A 236 3.32 3.15 8.93
#